data_AF-A0A2U3I7T6-F1
#
_entry.id   AF-A0A2U3I7T6-F1
#
_cell.length_a   1.000
_cell.length_b   1.000
_cell.length_c   1.000
_cell.angle_alpha   90.00
_cell.angle_beta   90.00
_cell.angle_gamma   90.00
#
_symmetry.space_group_name_H-M   'P 1'
#
loop_
_entity.id
_entity.type
_entity.pdbx_description
1 polymer ?
#
loop_
_entity_poly.entity_id
_entity_poly.type
_entity_poly.pdbx_seq_one_letter_code
_entity_poly.pdbx_strand_id
1 'polypeptide(L)'
;MATKRAKKTDVVSPSSAELRKAVEAIAIQPKSGKITLLTRKLFNVLLAVAQQADEAGDTYRALLSDIVANSAFDSNDTALVKEHLRRMVSVQVEWSTGTSSQKPGRKWGISTLIADAEILEDPTTRRVWVEFSFAPKIKKKLLDPVQYARLSLQFQSQLRSSAGLALYEICVRYLTNPSHLTMRETWEWWRPILSGTPDTEAGDEAKREYKYFKRDYLRPAIAEVNAVTNIFVELVEHREGRRVAEIQFRVTERKQPMLALDEHPNVFDSTLVDRMVKIGIPLKDAQTLYADSEENRIRAALQMTEQRMRSTTLPPVRSAAALFKDALKKGYAPPVEALPAASTGTGMRPPVSATAADDLKARLLSEFSAYRRKEARVLYDEQGEEEREIARQSFEEDVLPGLGTHMRDDWRKRGLDSKLAETSFFDWLARKTWGEPTDGDLLAFTLNQSR
;
A
#
# COMPACT_ATOMS: atom_id res chain seq x y z
N MET A 1 -5.91 34.95 40.90
CA MET A 1 -5.39 34.69 39.54
C MET A 1 -5.56 33.21 39.27
N ALA A 2 -6.55 32.85 38.44
CA ALA A 2 -6.92 31.45 38.20
C ALA A 2 -6.11 30.90 37.02
N THR A 3 -5.30 29.88 37.29
CA THR A 3 -4.56 29.07 36.33
C THR A 3 -5.54 28.32 35.43
N LYS A 4 -5.63 28.72 34.15
CA LYS A 4 -6.38 27.98 33.12
C LYS A 4 -5.64 26.67 32.81
N ARG A 5 -6.23 25.58 33.27
CA ARG A 5 -5.87 24.19 32.95
C ARG A 5 -6.08 23.96 31.45
N ALA A 6 -5.02 23.61 30.71
CA ALA A 6 -5.13 23.21 29.31
C ALA A 6 -6.03 21.97 29.22
N LYS A 7 -7.11 22.06 28.44
CA LYS A 7 -8.07 20.98 28.21
C LYS A 7 -7.54 20.04 27.13
N LYS A 8 -7.77 18.74 27.32
CA LYS A 8 -7.51 17.66 26.35
C LYS A 8 -8.00 18.04 24.96
N THR A 9 -7.07 18.24 24.03
CA THR A 9 -7.31 18.11 22.59
C THR A 9 -7.29 16.62 22.27
N ASP A 10 -8.41 16.06 21.84
CA ASP A 10 -8.52 14.64 21.51
C ASP A 10 -7.66 14.28 20.30
N VAL A 11 -7.03 13.12 20.40
CA VAL A 11 -6.12 12.54 19.41
C VAL A 11 -6.94 12.14 18.19
N VAL A 12 -6.72 12.83 17.09
CA VAL A 12 -7.30 12.49 15.80
C VAL A 12 -6.41 11.42 15.15
N SER A 13 -6.83 10.16 15.21
CA SER A 13 -6.16 9.06 14.49
C SER A 13 -6.60 9.03 13.02
N PRO A 14 -5.64 9.03 12.06
CA PRO A 14 -5.96 9.03 10.62
C PRO A 14 -6.42 7.68 10.06
N SER A 15 -6.66 6.66 10.90
CA SER A 15 -7.04 5.32 10.46
C SER A 15 -8.46 5.33 9.85
N SER A 16 -8.55 4.93 8.58
CA SER A 16 -9.76 4.93 7.74
C SER A 16 -10.27 6.29 7.22
N ALA A 17 -9.49 7.37 7.35
CA ALA A 17 -9.97 8.71 6.96
C ALA A 17 -10.05 8.93 5.44
N GLU A 18 -11.22 9.33 4.96
CA GLU A 18 -11.40 9.96 3.65
C GLU A 18 -10.86 11.39 3.70
N LEU A 19 -9.85 11.68 2.88
CA LEU A 19 -9.29 13.03 2.76
C LEU A 19 -10.09 13.81 1.70
N ARG A 20 -10.59 15.00 2.06
CA ARG A 20 -11.30 15.88 1.12
C ARG A 20 -10.35 16.90 0.54
N LYS A 21 -9.72 16.62 -0.61
CA LYS A 21 -8.74 17.55 -1.18
C LYS A 21 -9.42 18.55 -2.11
N ALA A 22 -9.28 19.85 -1.82
CA ALA A 22 -9.80 20.94 -2.65
C ALA A 22 -9.30 20.81 -4.09
N VAL A 23 -10.14 21.11 -5.08
CA VAL A 23 -9.76 21.06 -6.50
C VAL A 23 -8.49 21.86 -6.79
N GLU A 24 -8.37 23.05 -6.21
CA GLU A 24 -7.19 23.91 -6.39
C GLU A 24 -5.92 23.36 -5.75
N ALA A 25 -6.04 22.38 -4.83
CA ALA A 25 -4.93 21.74 -4.15
C ALA A 25 -4.51 20.39 -4.78
N ILE A 26 -5.25 19.88 -5.77
CA ILE A 26 -4.96 18.59 -6.42
C ILE A 26 -3.85 18.71 -7.47
N ALA A 27 -3.88 19.77 -8.29
CA ALA A 27 -2.91 20.02 -9.35
C ALA A 27 -1.89 21.08 -8.94
N ILE A 28 -1.32 20.94 -7.74
CA ILE A 28 -0.29 21.87 -7.24
C ILE A 28 0.94 21.78 -8.12
N GLN A 29 1.32 22.92 -8.72
CA GLN A 29 2.56 23.06 -9.47
C GLN A 29 3.65 23.62 -8.53
N PRO A 30 4.75 22.89 -8.29
CA PRO A 30 5.90 23.45 -7.59
C PRO A 30 6.52 24.55 -8.46
N LYS A 31 6.83 25.71 -7.85
CA LYS A 31 7.54 26.81 -8.52
C LYS A 31 9.00 26.88 -8.12
N SER A 32 9.31 26.42 -6.91
CA SER A 32 10.66 26.34 -6.35
C SER A 32 10.73 25.13 -5.44
N GLY A 33 11.78 24.34 -5.59
CA GLY A 33 12.01 23.12 -4.84
C GLY A 33 11.14 21.93 -5.28
N LYS A 34 11.63 20.73 -4.98
CA LYS A 34 11.00 19.46 -5.37
C LYS A 34 9.95 19.02 -4.35
N ILE A 35 8.76 18.64 -4.84
CA ILE A 35 7.74 17.90 -4.08
C ILE A 35 7.99 16.40 -4.26
N THR A 36 8.66 15.80 -3.28
CA THR A 36 8.90 14.35 -3.26
C THR A 36 7.65 13.58 -2.81
N LEU A 37 7.65 12.26 -3.03
CA LEU A 37 6.57 11.39 -2.58
C LEU A 37 6.27 11.55 -1.09
N LEU A 38 7.31 11.50 -0.25
CA LEU A 38 7.20 11.60 1.20
C LEU A 38 6.63 12.95 1.64
N THR A 39 7.09 14.05 1.03
CA THR A 39 6.55 15.39 1.28
C THR A 39 5.06 15.45 0.93
N ARG A 40 4.64 14.84 -0.19
CA ARG A 40 3.23 14.81 -0.61
C ARG A 40 2.37 13.95 0.33
N LYS A 41 2.84 12.76 0.71
CA LYS A 41 2.16 11.89 1.69
C LYS A 41 2.02 12.58 3.05
N LEU A 42 3.10 13.18 3.56
CA LEU A 42 3.08 13.91 4.81
C LEU A 42 2.07 15.07 4.77
N PHE A 43 2.11 15.89 3.72
CA PHE A 43 1.13 16.97 3.53
C PHE A 43 -0.32 16.45 3.57
N ASN A 44 -0.61 15.34 2.90
CA ASN A 44 -1.96 14.77 2.88
C ASN A 44 -2.39 14.23 4.26
N VAL A 45 -1.48 13.63 5.03
CA VAL A 45 -1.75 13.20 6.41
C VAL A 45 -2.01 14.40 7.31
N LEU A 46 -1.16 15.44 7.26
CA LEU A 46 -1.36 16.66 8.04
C LEU A 46 -2.69 17.35 7.67
N LEU A 47 -3.04 17.36 6.38
CA LEU A 47 -4.32 17.90 5.92
C LEU A 47 -5.51 17.08 6.46
N ALA A 48 -5.42 15.74 6.46
CA ALA A 48 -6.45 14.89 7.01
C ALA A 48 -6.66 15.14 8.51
N VAL A 49 -5.57 15.25 9.28
CA VAL A 49 -5.60 15.59 10.71
C VAL A 49 -6.29 16.94 10.94
N ALA A 50 -5.94 17.94 10.14
CA ALA A 50 -6.53 19.27 10.27
C ALA A 50 -8.03 19.32 9.89
N GLN A 51 -8.48 18.48 8.94
CA GLN A 51 -9.90 18.38 8.57
C GLN A 51 -10.75 17.68 9.63
N GLN A 52 -10.14 16.83 10.43
CA GLN A 52 -10.78 16.09 11.51
C GLN A 52 -10.68 16.81 12.86
N ALA A 53 -9.95 17.92 12.94
CA ALA A 53 -9.86 18.72 14.16
C ALA A 53 -11.20 19.41 14.45
N ASP A 54 -11.76 19.16 15.64
CA ASP A 54 -13.07 19.70 16.05
C ASP A 54 -13.07 21.23 16.26
N GLU A 55 -11.89 21.84 16.48
CA GLU A 55 -11.73 23.27 16.70
C GLU A 55 -11.14 23.96 15.46
N ALA A 56 -11.77 25.06 15.03
CA ALA A 56 -11.25 25.97 14.02
C ALA A 56 -10.10 26.83 14.59
N GLY A 57 -9.02 26.18 15.04
CA GLY A 57 -7.79 26.80 15.53
C GLY A 57 -6.87 27.23 14.39
N ASP A 58 -5.89 28.09 14.67
CA ASP A 58 -4.87 28.49 13.69
C ASP A 58 -3.74 27.48 13.54
N THR A 59 -3.55 26.62 14.55
CA THR A 59 -2.57 25.55 14.57
C THR A 59 -3.25 24.19 14.77
N TYR A 60 -2.65 23.15 14.21
CA TYR A 60 -3.09 21.76 14.29
C TYR A 60 -1.97 20.88 14.82
N ARG A 61 -2.32 19.75 15.42
CA ARG A 61 -1.34 18.83 16.02
C ARG A 61 -1.59 17.41 15.58
N ALA A 62 -0.51 16.74 15.18
CA ALA A 62 -0.48 15.30 14.91
C ALA A 62 0.53 14.64 15.82
N LEU A 63 0.24 13.43 16.33
CA LEU A 63 1.26 12.63 16.99
C LEU A 63 2.29 12.16 15.96
N LEU A 64 3.57 12.20 16.33
CA LEU A 64 4.63 11.69 15.46
C LEU A 64 4.47 10.18 15.18
N SER A 65 3.88 9.42 16.12
CA SER A 65 3.55 7.98 15.95
C SER A 65 2.60 7.72 14.81
N ASP A 66 1.74 8.68 14.52
CA ASP A 66 0.67 8.50 13.54
C ASP A 66 1.19 8.83 12.13
N ILE A 67 2.40 9.41 12.06
CA ILE A 67 3.11 9.78 10.84
C ILE A 67 4.16 8.71 10.49
N VAL A 68 4.87 8.17 11.48
CA VAL A 68 6.01 7.23 11.30
C VAL A 68 5.64 5.84 11.82
N ALA A 69 5.92 4.80 11.03
CA ALA A 69 5.53 3.41 11.31
C ALA A 69 6.08 2.79 12.60
N ASN A 70 7.17 3.32 13.12
CA ASN A 70 8.00 2.60 14.08
C ASN A 70 7.63 2.99 15.51
N SER A 71 7.18 2.01 16.30
CA SER A 71 6.83 2.19 17.72
C SER A 71 8.06 2.43 18.61
N ALA A 72 9.26 2.14 18.11
CA ALA A 72 10.53 2.39 18.78
C ALA A 72 11.14 3.69 18.25
N PHE A 73 10.57 4.82 18.65
CA PHE A 73 11.06 6.14 18.31
C PHE A 73 12.52 6.34 18.70
N ASP A 74 13.33 6.80 17.77
CA ASP A 74 14.66 7.33 18.04
C ASP A 74 14.82 8.77 17.53
N SER A 75 15.95 9.39 17.86
CA SER A 75 16.28 10.75 17.42
C SER A 75 16.46 10.88 15.89
N ASN A 76 16.61 9.76 15.19
CA ASN A 76 16.88 9.69 13.76
C ASN A 76 15.59 9.91 12.95
N ASP A 77 14.47 9.33 13.37
CA ASP A 77 13.16 9.53 12.73
C ASP A 77 12.71 11.00 12.76
N THR A 78 12.98 11.68 13.87
CA THR A 78 12.68 13.11 14.04
C THR A 78 13.48 13.98 13.06
N ALA A 79 14.72 13.60 12.72
CA ALA A 79 15.55 14.34 11.77
C ALA A 79 14.96 14.29 10.35
N LEU A 80 14.45 13.14 9.93
CA LEU A 80 13.79 12.96 8.64
C LEU A 80 12.52 13.80 8.54
N VAL A 81 11.66 13.75 9.57
CA VAL A 81 10.43 14.55 9.61
C VAL A 81 10.73 16.05 9.59
N LYS A 82 11.73 16.51 10.36
CA LYS A 82 12.18 17.91 10.32
C LYS A 82 12.59 18.35 8.92
N GLU A 83 13.29 17.49 8.18
CA GLU A 83 13.72 17.79 6.81
C GLU A 83 12.52 17.96 5.85
N HIS A 84 11.52 17.08 5.94
CA HIS A 84 10.30 17.24 5.14
C HIS A 84 9.45 18.44 5.56
N LEU A 85 9.37 18.77 6.85
CA LEU A 85 8.70 19.97 7.33
C LEU A 85 9.35 21.25 6.78
N ARG A 86 10.70 21.34 6.81
CA ARG A 86 11.43 22.46 6.19
C ARG A 86 11.10 22.61 4.72
N ARG A 87 11.04 21.50 3.97
CA ARG A 87 10.66 21.50 2.55
C ARG A 87 9.24 22.01 2.34
N MET A 88 8.29 21.59 3.17
CA MET A 88 6.90 22.06 3.03
C MET A 88 6.77 23.57 3.28
N VAL A 89 7.55 24.12 4.20
CA VAL A 89 7.60 25.58 4.45
C VAL A 89 8.33 26.31 3.31
N SER A 90 9.31 25.68 2.63
CA SER A 90 10.06 26.34 1.55
C SER A 90 9.41 26.24 0.17
N VAL A 91 8.68 25.16 -0.12
CA VAL A 91 8.08 24.92 -1.44
C VAL A 91 6.98 25.92 -1.70
N GLN A 92 7.19 26.76 -2.71
CA GLN A 92 6.18 27.72 -3.16
C GLN A 92 5.23 27.07 -4.16
N VAL A 93 3.94 27.25 -3.90
CA VAL A 93 2.84 26.72 -4.68
C VAL A 93 1.97 27.88 -5.17
N GLU A 94 1.69 27.87 -6.47
CA GLU A 94 0.77 28.81 -7.11
C GLU A 94 -0.56 28.14 -7.38
N TRP A 95 -1.65 28.89 -7.23
CA TRP A 95 -2.96 28.48 -7.72
C TRP A 95 -3.61 29.61 -8.51
N SER A 96 -4.37 29.20 -9.52
CA SER A 96 -5.32 30.06 -10.22
C SER A 96 -6.70 29.41 -10.12
N THR A 97 -7.77 30.21 -10.02
CA THR A 97 -9.15 29.69 -9.98
C THR A 97 -9.66 29.19 -11.35
N GLY A 98 -8.76 28.76 -12.24
CA GLY A 98 -9.08 28.23 -13.57
C GLY A 98 -9.02 26.70 -13.57
N THR A 99 -9.92 26.05 -14.29
CA THR A 99 -9.95 24.58 -14.44
C THR A 99 -8.97 24.07 -15.50
N SER A 100 -8.26 24.97 -16.18
CA SER A 100 -7.36 24.70 -17.30
C SER A 100 -6.43 25.90 -17.50
N SER A 101 -5.23 25.67 -18.05
CA SER A 101 -4.30 26.72 -18.49
C SER A 101 -4.92 27.63 -19.56
N GLN A 102 -5.84 27.09 -20.36
CA GLN A 102 -6.52 27.79 -21.45
C GLN A 102 -7.63 28.75 -20.96
N LYS A 103 -8.12 28.57 -19.73
CA LYS A 103 -9.10 29.45 -19.07
C LYS A 103 -8.58 29.88 -17.71
N PRO A 104 -7.56 30.75 -17.65
CA PRO A 104 -6.98 31.18 -16.39
C PRO A 104 -8.06 31.87 -15.55
N GLY A 105 -8.16 31.49 -14.28
CA GLY A 105 -9.09 32.10 -13.35
C GLY A 105 -8.72 33.56 -13.10
N ARG A 106 -9.72 34.40 -12.80
CA ARG A 106 -9.53 35.82 -12.48
C ARG A 106 -8.70 36.09 -11.21
N LYS A 107 -8.39 35.06 -10.42
CA LYS A 107 -7.62 35.17 -9.17
C LYS A 107 -6.36 34.31 -9.26
N TRP A 108 -5.23 34.94 -9.01
CA TRP A 108 -3.92 34.31 -8.85
C TRP A 108 -3.45 34.47 -7.40
N GLY A 109 -2.83 33.43 -6.85
CA GLY A 109 -2.28 33.44 -5.50
C GLY A 109 -1.08 32.52 -5.37
N ILE A 110 -0.21 32.85 -4.42
CA ILE A 110 0.97 32.07 -4.06
C ILE A 110 0.98 31.84 -2.55
N SER A 111 1.43 30.66 -2.14
CA SER A 111 1.65 30.29 -0.74
C SER A 111 2.69 29.17 -0.66
N THR A 112 2.93 28.67 0.54
CA THR A 112 3.72 27.48 0.82
C THR A 112 2.78 26.31 1.11
N LEU A 113 3.30 25.08 1.18
CA LEU A 113 2.44 23.92 1.50
C LEU A 113 1.90 24.02 2.94
N ILE A 114 2.75 24.42 3.88
CA ILE A 114 2.37 24.79 5.26
C ILE A 114 3.01 26.14 5.59
N ALA A 115 2.39 26.92 6.47
CA ALA A 115 2.90 28.23 6.86
C ALA A 115 4.03 28.11 7.90
N ASP A 116 3.88 27.22 8.88
CA ASP A 116 4.90 26.88 9.87
C ASP A 116 4.77 25.42 10.34
N ALA A 117 5.81 24.95 11.05
CA ALA A 117 5.76 23.69 11.79
C ALA A 117 6.74 23.70 12.98
N GLU A 118 6.33 23.07 14.08
CA GLU A 118 7.12 22.84 15.28
C GLU A 118 7.07 21.35 15.68
N ILE A 119 8.13 20.88 16.35
CA ILE A 119 8.14 19.57 16.98
C ILE A 119 8.23 19.77 18.49
N LEU A 120 7.20 19.31 19.19
CA LEU A 120 7.02 19.49 20.62
C LEU A 120 7.14 18.14 21.33
N GLU A 121 8.00 18.03 22.33
CA GLU A 121 8.05 16.87 23.22
C GLU A 121 7.29 17.20 24.51
N ASP A 122 6.30 16.39 24.87
CA ASP A 122 5.63 16.50 26.16
C ASP A 122 6.58 15.96 27.26
N PRO A 123 7.03 16.79 28.21
CA PRO A 123 7.98 16.38 29.23
C PRO A 123 7.41 15.31 30.19
N THR A 124 6.09 15.20 30.28
CA THR A 124 5.40 14.25 31.16
C THR A 124 5.16 12.92 30.47
N THR A 125 4.62 12.96 29.25
CA THR A 125 4.23 11.74 28.51
C THR A 125 5.32 11.22 27.57
N ARG A 126 6.39 12.00 27.35
CA ARG A 126 7.46 11.75 26.36
C ARG A 126 6.93 11.60 24.93
N ARG A 127 5.69 12.02 24.68
CA ARG A 127 5.09 11.99 23.34
C ARG A 127 5.60 13.16 22.53
N VAL A 128 5.91 12.88 21.27
CA VAL A 128 6.35 13.88 20.31
C VAL A 128 5.19 14.26 19.40
N TRP A 129 4.92 15.56 19.31
CA TRP A 129 3.88 16.15 18.50
C TRP A 129 4.48 16.98 17.38
N VAL A 130 3.88 16.89 16.21
CA VAL A 130 4.11 17.83 15.11
C VAL A 130 2.98 18.85 15.15
N GLU A 131 3.30 20.08 15.52
CA GLU A 131 2.39 21.23 15.41
C GLU A 131 2.64 21.93 14.07
N PHE A 132 1.59 22.38 13.40
CA PHE A 132 1.69 23.03 12.08
C PHE A 132 0.51 23.95 11.81
N SER A 133 0.69 24.89 10.87
CA SER A 133 -0.38 25.79 10.42
C SER A 133 -0.47 25.88 8.90
N PHE A 134 -1.65 26.29 8.40
CA PHE A 134 -1.84 26.64 6.99
C PHE A 134 -1.97 28.15 6.84
N ALA A 135 -1.48 28.69 5.73
CA ALA A 135 -1.63 30.12 5.46
C ALA A 135 -3.12 30.52 5.47
N PRO A 136 -3.52 31.61 6.14
CA PRO A 136 -4.93 31.94 6.37
C PRO A 136 -5.78 31.99 5.09
N LYS A 137 -5.20 32.44 3.97
CA LYS A 137 -5.88 32.54 2.67
C LYS A 137 -6.19 31.18 2.04
N ILE A 138 -5.41 30.14 2.33
CA ILE A 138 -5.60 28.81 1.76
C ILE A 138 -6.27 27.86 2.76
N LYS A 139 -6.10 28.09 4.08
CA LYS A 139 -6.72 27.33 5.18
C LYS A 139 -8.20 27.03 4.93
N LYS A 140 -9.02 28.06 4.68
CA LYS A 140 -10.46 27.87 4.45
C LYS A 140 -10.75 26.96 3.25
N LYS A 141 -9.97 27.08 2.17
CA LYS A 141 -10.14 26.25 0.97
C LYS A 141 -9.73 24.80 1.21
N LEU A 142 -8.68 24.58 2.01
CA LEU A 142 -8.16 23.25 2.30
C LEU A 142 -9.06 22.48 3.28
N LEU A 143 -9.61 23.16 4.28
CA LEU A 143 -10.35 22.49 5.36
C LEU A 143 -11.84 22.32 5.07
N ASP A 144 -12.44 23.27 4.35
CA ASP A 144 -13.84 23.20 3.95
C ASP A 144 -14.01 23.50 2.45
N PRO A 145 -13.54 22.59 1.58
CA PRO A 145 -13.65 22.77 0.14
C PRO A 145 -15.08 22.57 -0.36
N VAL A 146 -15.60 23.55 -1.10
CA VAL A 146 -16.90 23.41 -1.79
C VAL A 146 -16.83 22.40 -2.93
N GLN A 147 -15.71 22.35 -3.66
CA GLN A 147 -15.42 21.36 -4.69
C GLN A 147 -14.17 20.58 -4.28
N TYR A 148 -14.32 19.27 -4.08
CA TYR A 148 -13.24 18.41 -3.61
C TYR A 148 -13.27 17.03 -4.26
N ALA A 149 -12.09 16.41 -4.29
CA ALA A 149 -11.98 14.97 -4.53
C ALA A 149 -11.91 14.25 -3.18
N ARG A 150 -12.60 13.12 -3.10
CA ARG A 150 -12.56 12.19 -1.98
C ARG A 150 -11.42 11.21 -2.20
N LEU A 151 -10.37 11.31 -1.40
CA LEU A 151 -9.17 10.49 -1.54
C LEU A 151 -9.08 9.48 -0.39
N SER A 152 -8.72 8.25 -0.72
CA SER A 152 -8.42 7.24 0.29
C SER A 152 -6.96 7.37 0.73
N LEU A 153 -6.71 7.67 2.01
CA LEU A 153 -5.34 7.67 2.57
C LEU A 153 -4.67 6.29 2.43
N GLN A 154 -5.48 5.24 2.44
CA GLN A 154 -5.01 3.87 2.29
C GLN A 154 -4.40 3.61 0.90
N PHE A 155 -5.05 4.06 -0.19
CA PHE A 155 -4.45 3.96 -1.52
C PHE A 155 -3.22 4.86 -1.66
N GLN A 156 -3.26 6.06 -1.08
CA GLN A 156 -2.11 6.97 -1.10
C GLN A 156 -0.89 6.37 -0.40
N SER A 157 -1.10 5.67 0.72
CA SER A 157 -0.03 5.01 1.46
C SER A 157 0.67 3.91 0.66
N GLN A 158 -0.07 3.24 -0.23
CA GLN A 158 0.41 2.14 -1.07
C GLN A 158 1.12 2.61 -2.34
N LEU A 159 0.88 3.84 -2.81
CA LEU A 159 1.62 4.42 -3.92
C LEU A 159 3.08 4.69 -3.52
N ARG A 160 4.03 4.32 -4.37
CA ARG A 160 5.48 4.34 -4.11
C ARG A 160 6.24 5.27 -5.07
N SER A 161 5.54 5.98 -5.96
CA SER A 161 6.08 7.05 -6.79
C SER A 161 5.32 8.37 -6.63
N SER A 162 6.05 9.51 -6.65
CA SER A 162 5.43 10.84 -6.61
C SER A 162 4.47 11.06 -7.78
N ALA A 163 4.84 10.57 -8.98
CA ALA A 163 4.01 10.66 -10.17
C ALA A 163 2.73 9.82 -10.08
N GLY A 164 2.79 8.60 -9.53
CA GLY A 164 1.63 7.76 -9.29
C GLY A 164 0.66 8.39 -8.29
N LEU A 165 1.19 8.92 -7.18
CA LEU A 165 0.38 9.64 -6.19
C LEU A 165 -0.29 10.88 -6.79
N ALA A 166 0.46 11.69 -7.54
CA ALA A 166 -0.09 12.85 -8.23
C ALA A 166 -1.17 12.49 -9.25
N LEU A 167 -0.93 11.44 -10.04
CA LEU A 167 -1.86 10.98 -11.06
C LEU A 167 -3.15 10.45 -10.42
N TYR A 168 -3.05 9.65 -9.35
CA TYR A 168 -4.19 9.18 -8.58
C TYR A 168 -5.04 10.34 -8.05
N GLU A 169 -4.41 11.32 -7.38
CA GLU A 169 -5.10 12.50 -6.84
C GLU A 169 -5.87 13.26 -7.93
N ILE A 170 -5.25 13.44 -9.09
CA ILE A 170 -5.87 14.11 -10.24
C ILE A 170 -7.01 13.27 -10.80
N CYS A 171 -6.80 11.99 -11.06
CA CYS A 171 -7.75 11.13 -11.75
C CYS A 171 -9.02 10.86 -10.93
N VAL A 172 -8.91 10.66 -9.61
CA VAL A 172 -10.07 10.38 -8.74
C VAL A 172 -11.12 11.49 -8.81
N ARG A 173 -10.70 12.75 -8.99
CA ARG A 173 -11.61 13.90 -9.20
C ARG A 173 -12.58 13.69 -10.37
N TYR A 174 -12.16 12.94 -11.40
CA TYR A 174 -12.89 12.78 -12.65
C TYR A 174 -13.70 11.48 -12.74
N LEU A 175 -13.73 10.67 -11.67
CA LEU A 175 -14.53 9.43 -11.65
C LEU A 175 -16.02 9.68 -11.90
N THR A 176 -16.57 10.75 -11.30
CA THR A 176 -17.98 11.13 -11.44
C THR A 176 -18.23 12.11 -12.58
N ASN A 177 -17.21 12.47 -13.37
CA ASN A 177 -17.39 13.32 -14.53
C ASN A 177 -18.08 12.50 -15.65
N PRO A 178 -19.18 12.98 -16.25
CA PRO A 178 -19.86 12.28 -17.35
C PRO A 178 -18.96 11.85 -18.51
N SER A 179 -17.89 12.59 -18.80
CA SER A 179 -16.95 12.22 -19.86
C SER A 179 -15.95 11.14 -19.47
N HIS A 180 -15.79 10.86 -18.17
CA HIS A 180 -14.75 10.02 -17.60
C HIS A 180 -13.33 10.42 -18.05
N LEU A 181 -13.14 11.70 -18.38
CA LEU A 181 -11.88 12.25 -18.86
C LEU A 181 -11.41 13.40 -17.97
N THR A 182 -10.10 13.46 -17.70
CA THR A 182 -9.47 14.59 -17.02
C THR A 182 -9.54 15.87 -17.85
N MET A 183 -9.01 17.00 -17.34
CA MET A 183 -8.67 18.12 -18.22
C MET A 183 -7.71 17.66 -19.33
N ARG A 184 -7.86 18.26 -20.52
CA ARG A 184 -6.91 18.13 -21.63
C ARG A 184 -5.95 19.31 -21.55
N GLU A 185 -4.66 19.02 -21.46
CA GLU A 185 -3.61 20.02 -21.30
C GLU A 185 -2.34 19.59 -22.04
N THR A 186 -1.44 20.54 -22.27
CA THR A 186 -0.14 20.24 -22.90
C THR A 186 0.66 19.29 -22.02
N TRP A 187 1.45 18.41 -22.62
CA TRP A 187 2.25 17.46 -21.83
C TRP A 187 3.30 18.19 -20.97
N GLU A 188 3.74 19.37 -21.37
CA GLU A 188 4.60 20.28 -20.62
C GLU A 188 3.92 20.78 -19.34
N TRP A 189 2.60 20.99 -19.35
CA TRP A 189 1.84 21.37 -18.16
C TRP A 189 1.81 20.22 -17.13
N TRP A 190 1.62 18.98 -17.61
CA TRP A 190 1.59 17.80 -16.76
C TRP A 190 2.95 17.44 -16.14
N ARG A 191 4.06 17.73 -16.84
CA ARG A 191 5.41 17.32 -16.43
C ARG A 191 5.79 17.77 -15.02
N PRO A 192 5.76 19.06 -14.64
CA PRO A 192 6.16 19.49 -13.31
C PRO A 192 5.18 19.01 -12.22
N ILE A 193 3.90 18.82 -12.56
CA ILE A 193 2.87 18.36 -11.62
C ILE A 193 3.09 16.89 -11.24
N LEU A 194 3.35 16.03 -12.24
CA LEU A 194 3.57 14.59 -12.03
C LEU A 194 4.99 14.29 -11.55
N SER A 195 6.02 14.97 -12.06
CA SER A 195 7.40 14.77 -11.58
C SER A 195 7.66 15.40 -10.21
N GLY A 196 6.82 16.35 -9.80
CA GLY A 196 7.04 17.16 -8.60
C GLY A 196 8.27 18.05 -8.67
N THR A 197 8.87 18.23 -9.85
CA THR A 197 10.08 19.03 -10.07
C THR A 197 9.73 20.20 -10.99
N PRO A 198 10.03 21.46 -10.61
CA PRO A 198 9.77 22.59 -11.48
C PRO A 198 10.64 22.51 -12.74
N ASP A 199 10.14 23.05 -13.84
CA ASP A 199 10.83 22.97 -15.14
C ASP A 199 12.19 23.68 -15.16
N THR A 200 12.36 24.69 -14.30
CA THR A 200 13.62 25.41 -14.08
C THR A 200 14.71 24.53 -13.49
N GLU A 201 14.33 23.52 -12.70
CA GLU A 201 15.26 22.59 -12.03
C GLU A 201 15.34 21.24 -12.76
N ALA A 202 14.49 21.01 -13.77
CA ALA A 202 14.41 19.77 -14.51
C ALA A 202 15.55 19.64 -15.53
N GLY A 203 16.77 19.36 -15.07
CA GLY A 203 17.94 18.84 -15.81
C GLY A 203 18.15 19.30 -17.26
N ASP A 204 18.79 18.44 -18.06
CA ASP A 204 19.07 18.68 -19.49
C ASP A 204 17.78 18.87 -20.30
N GLU A 205 17.78 19.79 -21.28
CA GLU A 205 16.64 20.01 -22.20
C GLU A 205 16.21 18.73 -22.92
N ALA A 206 17.15 17.82 -23.22
CA ALA A 206 16.83 16.52 -23.81
C ALA A 206 15.91 15.68 -22.92
N LYS A 207 16.00 15.79 -21.59
CA LYS A 207 15.10 15.09 -20.64
C LYS A 207 13.71 15.74 -20.57
N ARG A 208 13.55 16.92 -21.18
CA ARG A 208 12.28 17.62 -21.36
C ARG A 208 11.64 17.28 -22.70
N GLU A 209 11.91 16.12 -23.29
CA GLU A 209 11.11 15.61 -24.41
C GLU A 209 10.00 14.68 -23.92
N TYR A 210 8.86 14.67 -24.64
CA TYR A 210 7.72 13.82 -24.32
C TYR A 210 8.07 12.33 -24.17
N LYS A 211 9.01 11.81 -24.99
CA LYS A 211 9.39 10.38 -24.96
C LYS A 211 9.98 9.96 -23.60
N TYR A 212 10.79 10.82 -22.97
CA TYR A 212 11.37 10.53 -21.66
C TYR A 212 10.36 10.75 -20.55
N PHE A 213 9.54 11.81 -20.65
CA PHE A 213 8.44 12.01 -19.72
C PHE A 213 7.49 10.80 -19.70
N LYS A 214 7.14 10.28 -20.88
CA LYS A 214 6.28 9.11 -21.02
C LYS A 214 6.92 7.84 -20.45
N ARG A 215 8.21 7.62 -20.69
CA ARG A 215 8.96 6.44 -20.22
C ARG A 215 9.18 6.46 -18.71
N ASP A 216 9.61 7.60 -18.17
CA ASP A 216 10.15 7.70 -16.82
C ASP A 216 9.09 8.07 -15.78
N TYR A 217 7.98 8.69 -16.20
CA TYR A 217 6.93 9.16 -15.30
C TYR A 217 5.55 8.60 -15.68
N LEU A 218 5.06 8.81 -16.91
CA LEU A 218 3.67 8.43 -17.25
C LEU A 218 3.42 6.93 -17.19
N ARG A 219 4.21 6.13 -17.92
CA ARG A 219 4.00 4.67 -17.98
C ARG A 219 4.11 4.01 -16.60
N PRO A 220 5.17 4.30 -15.79
CA PRO A 220 5.25 3.76 -14.44
C PRO A 220 4.10 4.21 -13.54
N ALA A 221 3.72 5.49 -13.58
CA ALA A 221 2.63 6.02 -12.76
C ALA A 221 1.28 5.37 -13.11
N ILE A 222 0.96 5.22 -14.41
CA ILE A 222 -0.27 4.57 -14.86
C ILE A 222 -0.28 3.11 -14.42
N ALA A 223 0.82 2.38 -14.62
CA ALA A 223 0.93 1.00 -14.22
C ALA A 223 0.74 0.82 -12.71
N GLU A 224 1.36 1.69 -11.90
CA GLU A 224 1.25 1.67 -10.44
C GLU A 224 -0.19 1.97 -9.97
N VAL A 225 -0.81 3.03 -10.48
CA VAL A 225 -2.19 3.40 -10.12
C VAL A 225 -3.16 2.26 -10.46
N ASN A 226 -3.02 1.67 -11.66
CA ASN A 226 -3.88 0.57 -12.12
C ASN A 226 -3.69 -0.74 -11.36
N ALA A 227 -2.55 -0.91 -10.69
CA ALA A 227 -2.24 -2.10 -9.90
C ALA A 227 -2.71 -1.98 -8.44
N VAL A 228 -2.65 -0.77 -7.88
CA VAL A 228 -2.76 -0.54 -6.43
C VAL A 228 -4.12 0.06 -6.01
N THR A 229 -4.83 0.71 -6.93
CA THR A 229 -6.01 1.52 -6.60
C THR A 229 -7.28 0.99 -7.25
N ASN A 230 -8.44 1.38 -6.73
CA ASN A 230 -9.75 1.03 -7.30
C ASN A 230 -10.09 1.74 -8.62
N ILE A 231 -9.14 2.42 -9.26
CA ILE A 231 -9.37 3.12 -10.52
C ILE A 231 -8.52 2.52 -11.64
N PHE A 232 -9.06 2.57 -12.86
CA PHE A 232 -8.32 2.34 -14.09
C PHE A 232 -8.08 3.67 -14.79
N VAL A 233 -6.81 3.93 -15.09
CA VAL A 233 -6.31 5.09 -15.78
C VAL A 233 -5.73 4.65 -17.13
N GLU A 234 -6.18 5.31 -18.20
CA GLU A 234 -5.67 5.14 -19.55
C GLU A 234 -5.20 6.49 -20.11
N LEU A 235 -4.03 6.50 -20.75
CA LEU A 235 -3.47 7.69 -21.38
C LEU A 235 -4.10 7.93 -22.75
N VAL A 236 -4.65 9.13 -22.94
CA VAL A 236 -5.15 9.63 -24.23
C VAL A 236 -4.17 10.68 -24.76
N GLU A 237 -3.55 10.39 -25.90
CA GLU A 237 -2.62 11.31 -26.57
C GLU A 237 -3.33 12.08 -27.69
N HIS A 238 -3.18 13.40 -27.68
CA HIS A 238 -3.63 14.26 -28.77
C HIS A 238 -2.41 14.74 -29.56
N ARG A 239 -2.38 14.37 -30.85
CA ARG A 239 -1.26 14.68 -31.75
C ARG A 239 -1.55 15.91 -32.59
N GLU A 240 -0.50 16.70 -32.81
CA GLU A 240 -0.47 17.77 -33.79
C GLU A 240 0.64 17.42 -34.80
N GLY A 241 0.23 16.99 -36.00
CA GLY A 241 1.14 16.38 -36.96
C GLY A 241 1.80 15.12 -36.40
N ARG A 242 3.14 15.11 -36.31
CA ARG A 242 3.92 13.96 -35.79
C ARG A 242 4.20 13.99 -34.29
N ARG A 243 3.95 15.13 -33.62
CA ARG A 243 4.25 15.30 -32.19
C ARG A 243 3.00 15.12 -31.34
N VAL A 244 3.16 14.60 -30.12
CA VAL A 244 2.12 14.66 -29.09
C VAL A 244 2.16 16.06 -28.49
N ALA A 245 1.06 16.79 -28.60
CA ALA A 245 0.96 18.17 -28.11
C ALA A 245 0.29 18.21 -26.74
N GLU A 246 -0.82 17.47 -26.60
CA GLU A 246 -1.63 17.47 -25.39
C GLU A 246 -1.89 16.03 -24.94
N ILE A 247 -2.08 15.87 -23.65
CA ILE A 247 -2.48 14.60 -23.04
C ILE A 247 -3.68 14.80 -22.12
N GLN A 248 -4.43 13.72 -21.98
CA GLN A 248 -5.58 13.58 -21.13
C GLN A 248 -5.61 12.15 -20.59
N PHE A 249 -6.30 11.91 -19.48
CA PHE A 249 -6.46 10.57 -18.93
C PHE A 249 -7.94 10.20 -18.90
N ARG A 250 -8.25 8.98 -19.34
CA ARG A 250 -9.54 8.35 -19.13
C ARG A 250 -9.50 7.63 -17.79
N VAL A 251 -10.55 7.80 -16.99
CA VAL A 251 -10.63 7.27 -15.63
C VAL A 251 -11.93 6.49 -15.47
N THR A 252 -11.83 5.24 -15.06
CA THR A 252 -13.00 4.40 -14.75
C THR A 252 -12.81 3.73 -13.39
N GLU A 253 -13.90 3.45 -12.71
CA GLU A 253 -13.85 2.68 -11.46
C GLU A 253 -13.72 1.18 -11.76
N ARG A 254 -12.91 0.48 -10.97
CA ARG A 254 -12.81 -0.98 -11.01
C ARG A 254 -13.19 -1.55 -9.65
N LYS A 255 -13.89 -2.68 -9.68
CA LYS A 255 -14.04 -3.54 -8.51
C LYS A 255 -12.75 -4.33 -8.30
N GLN A 256 -11.81 -3.74 -7.58
CA GLN A 256 -10.64 -4.46 -7.08
C GLN A 256 -10.93 -4.91 -5.65
N PRO A 257 -10.81 -6.20 -5.31
CA PRO A 257 -10.87 -6.62 -3.92
C PRO A 257 -9.72 -5.94 -3.19
N MET A 258 -10.05 -5.13 -2.19
CA MET A 258 -9.06 -4.55 -1.30
C MET A 258 -8.40 -5.74 -0.58
N LEU A 259 -7.11 -5.95 -0.83
CA LEU A 259 -6.32 -6.87 -0.01
C LEU A 259 -6.47 -6.45 1.46
N ALA A 260 -6.33 -7.37 2.42
CA ALA A 260 -6.28 -6.99 3.82
C ALA A 260 -5.13 -6.00 4.01
N LEU A 261 -5.47 -4.77 4.33
CA LEU A 261 -4.57 -3.62 4.30
C LEU A 261 -4.23 -3.22 5.73
N ASP A 262 -2.98 -2.83 5.95
CA ASP A 262 -2.56 -2.26 7.23
C ASP A 262 -3.46 -1.05 7.56
N GLU A 263 -4.02 -1.04 8.77
CA GLU A 263 -4.92 0.02 9.26
C GLU A 263 -4.22 1.38 9.40
N HIS A 264 -2.89 1.39 9.40
CA HIS A 264 -2.06 2.58 9.56
C HIS A 264 -1.27 2.89 8.28
N PRO A 265 -1.65 3.96 7.55
CA PRO A 265 -0.92 4.42 6.37
C PRO A 265 0.37 5.12 6.79
N ASN A 266 1.37 4.36 7.23
CA ASN A 266 2.63 4.93 7.66
C ASN A 266 3.32 5.64 6.49
N VAL A 267 3.70 6.91 6.70
CA VAL A 267 4.27 7.75 5.64
C VAL A 267 5.70 7.34 5.32
N PHE A 268 6.46 6.93 6.35
CA PHE A 268 7.87 6.60 6.27
C PHE A 268 8.12 5.11 6.53
N ASP A 269 8.82 4.46 5.60
CA ASP A 269 9.28 3.07 5.69
C ASP A 269 10.76 3.04 6.12
N SER A 270 11.00 2.98 7.44
CA SER A 270 12.34 2.97 8.04
C SER A 270 13.19 1.76 7.61
N THR A 271 12.55 0.67 7.16
CA THR A 271 13.26 -0.55 6.75
C THR A 271 14.19 -0.32 5.56
N LEU A 272 13.86 0.65 4.69
CA LEU A 272 14.70 1.02 3.56
C LEU A 272 15.98 1.73 4.00
N VAL A 273 15.89 2.56 5.04
CA VAL A 273 17.05 3.21 5.66
C VAL A 273 17.95 2.14 6.29
N ASP A 274 17.38 1.19 7.02
CA ASP A 274 18.14 0.09 7.62
C ASP A 274 18.86 -0.76 6.57
N ARG A 275 18.21 -1.05 5.44
CA ARG A 275 18.84 -1.76 4.31
C ARG A 275 20.00 -0.97 3.70
N MET A 276 19.86 0.34 3.53
CA MET A 276 20.94 1.22 3.07
C MET A 276 22.12 1.21 4.04
N VAL A 277 21.86 1.25 5.35
CA VAL A 277 22.91 1.17 6.38
C VAL A 277 23.62 -0.20 6.34
N LYS A 278 22.87 -1.30 6.19
CA LYS A 278 23.43 -2.67 6.09
C LYS A 278 24.39 -2.85 4.91
N ILE A 279 24.22 -2.13 3.80
CA ILE A 279 25.14 -2.16 2.66
C ILE A 279 26.31 -1.17 2.79
N GLY A 280 26.46 -0.51 3.94
CA GLY A 280 27.60 0.34 4.29
C GLY A 280 27.40 1.84 4.02
N ILE A 281 26.16 2.32 3.86
CA ILE A 281 25.89 3.75 3.72
C ILE A 281 25.75 4.36 5.12
N PRO A 282 26.46 5.46 5.45
CA PRO A 282 26.28 6.14 6.74
C PRO A 282 24.82 6.55 6.96
N LEU A 283 24.32 6.43 8.19
CA LEU A 283 22.91 6.68 8.51
C LEU A 283 22.41 8.05 8.00
N LYS A 284 23.19 9.11 8.22
CA LYS A 284 22.87 10.47 7.77
C LYS A 284 22.75 10.57 6.24
N ASP A 285 23.63 9.89 5.51
CA ASP A 285 23.58 9.80 4.05
C ASP A 285 22.33 9.02 3.61
N ALA A 286 22.03 7.89 4.25
CA ALA A 286 20.87 7.06 3.93
C ALA A 286 19.55 7.81 4.13
N GLN A 287 19.43 8.58 5.21
CA GLN A 287 18.26 9.45 5.46
C GLN A 287 18.12 10.54 4.40
N THR A 288 19.22 11.20 4.04
CA THR A 288 19.22 12.23 2.99
C THR A 288 18.80 11.64 1.65
N LEU A 289 19.36 10.48 1.28
CA LEU A 289 19.00 9.77 0.05
C LEU A 289 17.53 9.33 0.05
N TYR A 290 17.01 8.90 1.20
CA TYR A 290 15.60 8.54 1.37
C TYR A 290 14.67 9.73 1.19
N ALA A 291 15.01 10.88 1.76
CA ALA A 291 14.21 12.09 1.65
C ALA A 291 14.14 12.64 0.22
N ASP A 292 15.23 12.54 -0.54
CA ASP A 292 15.40 13.17 -1.86
C ASP A 292 14.95 12.31 -3.04
N SER A 293 15.01 10.99 -2.86
CA SER A 293 14.80 10.03 -3.95
C SER A 293 13.40 9.44 -3.93
N GLU A 294 12.94 8.98 -5.10
CA GLU A 294 11.69 8.24 -5.20
C GLU A 294 11.85 6.86 -4.56
N GLU A 295 10.88 6.44 -3.76
CA GLU A 295 10.95 5.18 -3.01
C GLU A 295 11.15 3.96 -3.93
N ASN A 296 10.42 3.91 -5.05
CA ASN A 296 10.61 2.86 -6.07
C ASN A 296 12.04 2.79 -6.63
N ARG A 297 12.72 3.93 -6.78
CA ARG A 297 14.11 3.96 -7.26
C ARG A 297 15.08 3.44 -6.21
N ILE A 298 14.84 3.76 -4.94
CA ILE A 298 15.63 3.22 -3.82
C ILE A 298 15.46 1.71 -3.75
N ARG A 299 14.22 1.21 -3.80
CA ARG A 299 13.92 -0.24 -3.79
C ARG A 299 14.61 -0.96 -4.96
N ALA A 300 14.50 -0.42 -6.17
CA ALA A 300 15.15 -0.97 -7.37
C ALA A 300 16.67 -1.04 -7.21
N ALA A 301 17.29 0.06 -6.78
CA ALA A 301 18.75 0.12 -6.59
C ALA A 301 19.22 -0.81 -5.47
N LEU A 302 18.49 -0.90 -4.35
CA LEU A 302 18.79 -1.85 -3.27
C LEU A 302 18.69 -3.30 -3.75
N GLN A 303 17.60 -3.67 -4.41
CA GLN A 303 17.41 -5.03 -4.92
C GLN A 303 18.50 -5.42 -5.91
N MET A 304 18.83 -4.54 -6.86
CA MET A 304 19.92 -4.77 -7.82
C MET A 304 21.27 -4.95 -7.10
N THR A 305 21.56 -4.11 -6.11
CA THR A 305 22.80 -4.16 -5.34
C THR A 305 22.89 -5.46 -4.53
N GLU A 306 21.82 -5.84 -3.84
CA GLU A 306 21.74 -7.07 -3.04
C GLU A 306 21.86 -8.33 -3.92
N GLN A 307 21.21 -8.35 -5.09
CA GLN A 307 21.37 -9.43 -6.08
C GLN A 307 22.82 -9.52 -6.58
N ARG A 308 23.46 -8.38 -6.85
CA ARG A 308 24.86 -8.32 -7.28
C ARG A 308 25.80 -8.84 -6.20
N MET A 309 25.51 -8.58 -4.93
CA MET A 309 26.27 -9.10 -3.79
C MET A 309 26.11 -10.62 -3.60
N ARG A 310 24.94 -11.18 -3.94
CA ARG A 310 24.68 -12.63 -3.84
C ARG A 310 25.18 -13.43 -5.05
N SER A 311 25.40 -12.77 -6.19
CA SER A 311 25.85 -13.43 -7.42
C SER A 311 27.31 -13.88 -7.30
N THR A 312 27.54 -15.19 -7.42
CA THR A 312 28.87 -15.81 -7.49
C THR A 312 29.41 -15.92 -8.92
N THR A 313 28.61 -15.62 -9.93
CA THR A 313 28.95 -15.78 -11.36
C THR A 313 29.68 -14.59 -11.97
N LEU A 314 29.75 -13.47 -11.26
CA LEU A 314 30.25 -12.20 -11.78
C LEU A 314 31.34 -11.65 -10.84
N PRO A 315 32.19 -10.69 -11.29
CA PRO A 315 33.22 -10.11 -10.45
C PRO A 315 32.67 -9.57 -9.13
N PRO A 316 33.37 -9.78 -8.00
CA PRO A 316 32.90 -9.37 -6.68
C PRO A 316 32.70 -7.86 -6.61
N VAL A 317 31.64 -7.44 -5.93
CA VAL A 317 31.31 -6.04 -5.74
C VAL A 317 32.34 -5.40 -4.82
N ARG A 318 33.16 -4.47 -5.35
CA ARG A 318 34.19 -3.77 -4.55
C ARG A 318 33.59 -2.88 -3.45
N SER A 319 32.47 -2.24 -3.72
CA SER A 319 31.73 -1.43 -2.73
C SER A 319 30.24 -1.44 -3.07
N ALA A 320 29.44 -2.05 -2.19
CA ALA A 320 27.99 -2.11 -2.34
C ALA A 320 27.37 -0.70 -2.27
N ALA A 321 27.85 0.14 -1.34
CA ALA A 321 27.42 1.54 -1.22
C ALA A 321 27.69 2.35 -2.50
N ALA A 322 28.85 2.17 -3.14
CA ALA A 322 29.16 2.88 -4.39
C ALA A 322 28.28 2.41 -5.55
N LEU A 323 28.05 1.09 -5.66
CA LEU A 323 27.16 0.51 -6.67
C LEU A 323 25.72 1.03 -6.50
N PHE A 324 25.21 1.04 -5.27
CA PHE A 324 23.88 1.57 -4.96
C PHE A 324 23.76 3.06 -5.34
N LYS A 325 24.71 3.90 -4.88
CA LYS A 325 24.69 5.34 -5.17
C LYS A 325 24.78 5.61 -6.69
N ASP A 326 25.57 4.83 -7.43
CA ASP A 326 25.67 4.92 -8.89
C ASP A 326 24.38 4.51 -9.60
N ALA A 327 23.78 3.39 -9.19
CA ALA A 327 22.51 2.91 -9.71
C ALA A 327 21.37 3.88 -9.45
N LEU A 328 21.31 4.47 -8.25
CA LEU A 328 20.30 5.46 -7.88
C LEU A 328 20.46 6.77 -8.68
N LYS A 329 21.71 7.24 -8.86
CA LYS A 329 22.01 8.48 -9.59
C LYS A 329 21.77 8.35 -11.10
N LYS A 330 22.19 7.24 -11.70
CA LYS A 330 22.07 7.02 -13.16
C LYS A 330 20.75 6.36 -13.56
N GLY A 331 20.00 5.80 -12.62
CA GLY A 331 18.65 5.27 -12.86
C GLY A 331 18.59 4.05 -13.77
N TYR A 332 19.66 3.25 -13.84
CA TYR A 332 19.68 2.02 -14.66
C TYR A 332 19.24 0.76 -13.90
N ALA A 333 18.89 0.89 -12.62
CA ALA A 333 18.33 -0.22 -11.88
C ALA A 333 17.00 -0.65 -12.53
N PRO A 334 16.80 -1.95 -12.79
CA PRO A 334 15.55 -2.42 -13.39
C PRO A 334 14.37 -2.07 -12.48
N PRO A 335 13.21 -1.70 -13.04
CA PRO A 335 12.00 -1.47 -12.25
C PRO A 335 11.75 -2.70 -11.38
N VAL A 336 11.48 -2.48 -10.10
CA VAL A 336 10.96 -3.54 -9.24
C VAL A 336 9.60 -3.91 -9.83
N GLU A 337 9.48 -5.06 -10.50
CA GLU A 337 8.17 -5.70 -10.63
C GLU A 337 7.60 -5.73 -9.21
N ALA A 338 6.41 -5.15 -9.03
CA ALA A 338 5.80 -4.95 -7.72
C ALA A 338 5.61 -6.30 -7.01
N LEU A 339 6.68 -6.79 -6.41
CA LEU A 339 6.67 -7.87 -5.46
C LEU A 339 6.20 -7.22 -4.15
N PRO A 340 5.16 -7.79 -3.51
CA PRO A 340 4.68 -7.29 -2.23
C PRO A 340 5.85 -7.23 -1.26
N ALA A 341 5.91 -6.14 -0.50
CA ALA A 341 7.01 -5.81 0.40
C ALA A 341 7.38 -7.03 1.27
N ALA A 342 8.56 -7.59 1.03
CA ALA A 342 9.12 -8.62 1.88
C ALA A 342 9.47 -8.00 3.23
N SER A 343 8.72 -8.43 4.25
CA SER A 343 8.98 -8.21 5.66
C SER A 343 10.34 -8.77 6.04
N THR A 344 11.15 -7.97 6.75
CA THR A 344 12.42 -8.39 7.33
C THR A 344 12.20 -9.26 8.56
N GLY A 345 12.16 -10.58 8.34
CA GLY A 345 12.91 -11.59 9.07
C GLY A 345 12.65 -11.83 10.56
N THR A 346 11.87 -12.88 10.83
CA THR A 346 12.29 -14.00 11.69
C THR A 346 11.68 -15.31 11.17
N GLY A 347 12.52 -16.29 10.88
CA GLY A 347 12.11 -17.68 10.63
C GLY A 347 11.85 -18.06 9.18
N MET A 348 12.61 -19.02 8.68
CA MET A 348 12.64 -19.52 7.32
C MET A 348 11.36 -20.30 6.93
N ARG A 349 10.65 -19.92 5.86
CA ARG A 349 9.89 -20.82 4.95
C ARG A 349 9.49 -20.10 3.63
N PRO A 350 9.45 -20.79 2.48
CA PRO A 350 9.33 -20.21 1.13
C PRO A 350 7.90 -19.74 0.78
N PRO A 351 7.68 -18.98 -0.32
CA PRO A 351 6.56 -18.07 -0.49
C PRO A 351 5.30 -18.78 -1.01
N VAL A 352 4.14 -18.32 -0.56
CA VAL A 352 2.87 -18.99 -0.81
C VAL A 352 1.74 -17.96 -0.95
N SER A 353 1.50 -17.48 -2.19
CA SER A 353 0.38 -16.57 -2.56
C SER A 353 -0.43 -17.03 -3.78
N ALA A 354 -0.43 -18.33 -4.06
CA ALA A 354 -1.58 -19.05 -4.63
C ALA A 354 -2.17 -20.01 -3.58
N THR A 355 -1.34 -20.42 -2.63
CA THR A 355 -1.69 -21.39 -1.61
C THR A 355 -2.32 -20.77 -0.36
N ALA A 356 -2.49 -19.46 -0.18
CA ALA A 356 -3.14 -18.97 1.05
C ALA A 356 -4.67 -19.18 1.00
N ALA A 357 -5.26 -18.97 -0.18
CA ALA A 357 -6.65 -19.33 -0.46
C ALA A 357 -6.81 -20.85 -0.62
N ASP A 358 -5.87 -21.53 -1.28
CA ASP A 358 -5.88 -23.00 -1.33
C ASP A 358 -5.54 -23.63 0.04
N ASP A 359 -4.73 -23.01 0.90
CA ASP A 359 -4.43 -23.46 2.27
C ASP A 359 -5.64 -23.23 3.16
N LEU A 360 -6.34 -22.10 3.00
CA LEU A 360 -7.59 -21.88 3.73
C LEU A 360 -8.65 -22.89 3.29
N LYS A 361 -8.82 -23.09 1.98
CA LYS A 361 -9.73 -24.12 1.44
C LYS A 361 -9.31 -25.53 1.88
N ALA A 362 -8.01 -25.85 1.87
CA ALA A 362 -7.49 -27.14 2.31
C ALA A 362 -7.62 -27.35 3.82
N ARG A 363 -7.43 -26.30 4.62
CA ARG A 363 -7.68 -26.33 6.08
C ARG A 363 -9.17 -26.50 6.37
N LEU A 364 -10.04 -25.75 5.69
CA LEU A 364 -11.49 -25.89 5.82
C LEU A 364 -11.96 -27.28 5.37
N LEU A 365 -11.42 -27.82 4.28
CA LEU A 365 -11.68 -29.20 3.85
C LEU A 365 -11.19 -30.22 4.89
N SER A 366 -10.02 -30.01 5.47
CA SER A 366 -9.46 -30.86 6.53
C SER A 366 -10.34 -30.83 7.80
N GLU A 367 -10.72 -29.65 8.26
CA GLU A 367 -11.60 -29.46 9.42
C GLU A 367 -13.00 -30.03 9.17
N PHE A 368 -13.55 -29.81 7.98
CA PHE A 368 -14.84 -30.36 7.59
C PHE A 368 -14.80 -31.89 7.46
N SER A 369 -13.72 -32.46 6.92
CA SER A 369 -13.52 -33.91 6.88
C SER A 369 -13.44 -34.51 8.29
N ALA A 370 -12.76 -33.82 9.22
CA ALA A 370 -12.70 -34.23 10.61
C ALA A 370 -14.06 -34.13 11.32
N TYR A 371 -14.86 -33.11 10.99
CA TYR A 371 -16.24 -32.98 11.45
C TYR A 371 -17.12 -34.13 10.92
N ARG A 372 -17.12 -34.37 9.60
CA ARG A 372 -17.88 -35.47 8.99
C ARG A 372 -17.47 -36.85 9.51
N ARG A 373 -16.19 -37.07 9.81
CA ARG A 373 -15.74 -38.31 10.47
C ARG A 373 -16.35 -38.50 11.85
N LYS A 374 -16.44 -37.43 12.65
CA LYS A 374 -17.08 -37.50 13.98
C LYS A 374 -18.56 -37.81 13.86
N GLU A 375 -19.27 -37.15 12.94
CA GLU A 375 -20.69 -37.43 12.66
C GLU A 375 -20.89 -38.86 12.16
N ALA A 376 -20.05 -39.35 11.23
CA ALA A 376 -20.10 -40.72 10.74
C ALA A 376 -19.91 -41.74 11.86
N ARG A 377 -19.02 -41.45 12.80
CA ARG A 377 -18.78 -42.30 13.98
C ARG A 377 -20.01 -42.33 14.89
N VAL A 378 -20.61 -41.18 15.19
CA VAL A 378 -21.82 -41.11 16.01
C VAL A 378 -22.94 -41.94 15.36
N LEU A 379 -23.18 -41.77 14.06
CA LEU A 379 -24.18 -42.56 13.34
C LEU A 379 -23.88 -44.06 13.35
N TYR A 380 -22.62 -44.44 13.13
CA TYR A 380 -22.20 -45.85 13.20
C TYR A 380 -22.36 -46.43 14.60
N ASP A 381 -22.10 -45.65 15.65
CA ASP A 381 -22.26 -46.05 17.05
C ASP A 381 -23.74 -46.08 17.49
N GLU A 382 -24.64 -45.47 16.72
CA GLU A 382 -26.09 -45.54 16.91
C GLU A 382 -26.76 -46.68 16.11
N GLN A 383 -26.07 -47.22 15.09
CA GLN A 383 -26.56 -48.33 14.25
C GLN A 383 -26.61 -49.67 14.99
N GLY A 384 -27.46 -50.59 14.51
CA GLY A 384 -27.52 -51.97 15.02
C GLY A 384 -26.29 -52.80 14.66
N GLU A 385 -26.06 -53.93 15.34
CA GLU A 385 -24.89 -54.80 15.08
C GLU A 385 -24.83 -55.31 13.62
N GLU A 386 -25.97 -55.63 13.02
CA GLU A 386 -26.06 -56.10 11.63
C GLU A 386 -25.62 -55.02 10.63
N GLU A 387 -26.04 -53.77 10.83
CA GLU A 387 -25.71 -52.65 9.96
C GLU A 387 -24.23 -52.28 10.05
N ARG A 388 -23.66 -52.36 11.25
CA ARG A 388 -22.22 -52.14 11.47
C ARG A 388 -21.39 -53.20 10.77
N GLU A 389 -21.82 -54.46 10.80
CA GLU A 389 -21.12 -55.56 10.15
C GLU A 389 -21.17 -55.42 8.62
N ILE A 390 -22.32 -55.02 8.06
CA ILE A 390 -22.45 -54.70 6.63
C ILE A 390 -21.50 -53.57 6.22
N ALA A 391 -21.37 -52.52 7.05
CA ALA A 391 -20.46 -51.42 6.78
C ALA A 391 -18.98 -51.87 6.80
N ARG A 392 -18.59 -52.75 7.73
CA ARG A 392 -17.24 -53.33 7.78
C ARG A 392 -16.94 -54.18 6.55
N GLN A 393 -17.84 -55.08 6.18
CA GLN A 393 -17.67 -55.94 5.01
C GLN A 393 -17.57 -55.12 3.72
N SER A 394 -18.42 -54.12 3.56
CA SER A 394 -18.34 -53.18 2.44
C SER A 394 -16.99 -52.47 2.37
N PHE A 395 -16.42 -52.06 3.52
CA PHE A 395 -15.10 -51.43 3.54
C PHE A 395 -13.97 -52.42 3.18
N GLU A 396 -14.08 -53.66 3.64
CA GLU A 396 -13.13 -54.73 3.31
C GLU A 396 -13.13 -55.10 1.82
N GLU A 397 -14.29 -55.03 1.17
CA GLU A 397 -14.43 -55.35 -0.25
C GLU A 397 -14.09 -54.15 -1.15
N ASP A 398 -14.64 -52.96 -0.85
CA ASP A 398 -14.58 -51.81 -1.76
C ASP A 398 -13.29 -50.99 -1.62
N VAL A 399 -12.70 -50.94 -0.42
CA VAL A 399 -11.61 -49.99 -0.10
C VAL A 399 -10.32 -50.69 0.24
N LEU A 400 -10.38 -51.72 1.10
CA LEU A 400 -9.20 -52.43 1.60
C LEU A 400 -8.27 -52.96 0.49
N PRO A 401 -8.75 -53.47 -0.67
CA PRO A 401 -7.88 -53.95 -1.75
C PRO A 401 -7.06 -52.84 -2.42
N GLY A 402 -7.57 -51.61 -2.46
CA GLY A 402 -6.90 -50.43 -3.02
C GLY A 402 -5.89 -49.78 -2.08
N LEU A 403 -5.85 -50.22 -0.82
CA LEU A 403 -4.96 -49.69 0.21
C LEU A 403 -3.64 -50.48 0.30
N GLY A 404 -2.57 -49.81 0.73
CA GLY A 404 -1.23 -50.41 0.83
C GLY A 404 -1.18 -51.62 1.78
N THR A 405 -0.26 -52.56 1.53
CA THR A 405 -0.12 -53.82 2.28
C THR A 405 -0.07 -53.62 3.80
N HIS A 406 0.62 -52.58 4.28
CA HIS A 406 0.67 -52.27 5.71
C HIS A 406 -0.69 -51.94 6.33
N MET A 407 -1.60 -51.28 5.59
CA MET A 407 -2.93 -50.92 6.10
C MET A 407 -3.89 -52.11 6.09
N ARG A 408 -3.74 -53.01 5.10
CA ARG A 408 -4.48 -54.28 5.06
C ARG A 408 -4.10 -55.20 6.22
N ASP A 409 -2.80 -55.30 6.51
CA ASP A 409 -2.30 -56.09 7.63
C ASP A 409 -2.71 -55.49 8.98
N ASP A 410 -2.77 -54.15 9.07
CA ASP A 410 -3.19 -53.46 10.29
C ASP A 410 -4.70 -53.62 10.56
N TRP A 411 -5.53 -53.51 9.52
CA TRP A 411 -6.97 -53.78 9.60
C TRP A 411 -7.25 -55.23 10.03
N ARG A 412 -6.56 -56.22 9.43
CA ARG A 412 -6.72 -57.64 9.81
C ARG A 412 -6.32 -57.95 11.25
N LYS A 413 -5.35 -57.21 11.80
CA LYS A 413 -4.82 -57.45 13.16
C LYS A 413 -5.58 -56.68 14.24
N ARG A 414 -6.03 -55.46 13.94
CA ARG A 414 -6.54 -54.51 14.93
C ARG A 414 -7.86 -53.85 14.56
N GLY A 415 -8.36 -54.01 13.33
CA GLY A 415 -9.62 -53.43 12.87
C GLY A 415 -9.77 -51.96 13.27
N LEU A 416 -10.91 -51.62 13.86
CA LEU A 416 -11.23 -50.27 14.34
C LEU A 416 -10.46 -49.85 15.62
N ASP A 417 -9.71 -50.75 16.27
CA ASP A 417 -8.87 -50.39 17.42
C ASP A 417 -7.56 -49.71 16.99
N SER A 418 -7.19 -49.78 15.70
CA SER A 418 -6.09 -48.99 15.15
C SER A 418 -6.58 -47.62 14.69
N LYS A 419 -5.99 -46.55 15.23
CA LYS A 419 -6.31 -45.16 14.87
C LYS A 419 -6.23 -44.86 13.37
N LEU A 420 -5.33 -45.54 12.66
CA LEU A 420 -5.12 -45.34 11.22
C LEU A 420 -6.23 -46.02 10.40
N ALA A 421 -6.57 -47.25 10.78
CA ALA A 421 -7.67 -48.02 10.20
C ALA A 421 -9.03 -47.38 10.48
N GLU A 422 -9.24 -46.95 11.72
CA GLU A 422 -10.42 -46.21 12.20
C GLU A 422 -10.63 -44.91 11.40
N THR A 423 -9.57 -44.11 11.24
CA THR A 423 -9.63 -42.87 10.45
C THR A 423 -10.03 -43.15 9.00
N SER A 424 -9.42 -44.16 8.37
CA SER A 424 -9.70 -44.53 6.98
C SER A 424 -11.13 -45.06 6.80
N PHE A 425 -11.62 -45.86 7.75
CA PHE A 425 -12.98 -46.39 7.76
C PHE A 425 -14.02 -45.28 7.86
N PHE A 426 -13.87 -44.35 8.81
CA PHE A 426 -14.84 -43.27 8.99
C PHE A 426 -14.74 -42.19 7.91
N ASP A 427 -13.57 -41.97 7.30
CA ASP A 427 -13.47 -41.12 6.10
C ASP A 427 -14.23 -41.73 4.91
N TRP A 428 -14.13 -43.04 4.71
CA TRP A 428 -14.92 -43.74 3.70
C TRP A 428 -16.42 -43.72 4.02
N LEU A 429 -16.80 -44.02 5.26
CA LEU A 429 -18.20 -44.05 5.67
C LEU A 429 -18.86 -42.68 5.50
N ALA A 430 -18.15 -41.60 5.86
CA ALA A 430 -18.60 -40.23 5.63
C ALA A 430 -18.83 -39.93 4.14
N ARG A 431 -17.95 -40.40 3.26
CA ARG A 431 -18.11 -40.23 1.80
C ARG A 431 -19.26 -41.09 1.23
N LYS A 432 -19.44 -42.30 1.73
CA LYS A 432 -20.54 -43.20 1.32
C LYS A 432 -21.91 -42.64 1.74
N THR A 433 -21.98 -42.00 2.90
CA THR A 433 -23.24 -41.43 3.44
C THR A 433 -23.59 -40.06 2.83
N TRP A 434 -22.62 -39.16 2.65
CA TRP A 434 -22.88 -37.76 2.26
C TRP A 434 -22.17 -37.28 0.98
N GLY A 435 -21.46 -38.16 0.27
CA GLY A 435 -20.72 -37.80 -0.94
C GLY A 435 -19.51 -36.89 -0.69
N GLU A 436 -18.92 -36.37 -1.78
CA GLU A 436 -17.80 -35.43 -1.69
C GLU A 436 -18.26 -34.04 -1.19
N PRO A 437 -17.47 -33.34 -0.35
CA PRO A 437 -17.81 -32.00 0.11
C PRO A 437 -17.98 -31.01 -1.04
N THR A 438 -19.13 -30.33 -1.09
CA THR A 438 -19.35 -29.22 -2.02
C THR A 438 -18.93 -27.88 -1.41
N ASP A 439 -18.70 -26.86 -2.25
CA ASP A 439 -18.39 -25.51 -1.75
C ASP A 439 -19.55 -24.94 -0.89
N GLY A 440 -20.80 -25.38 -1.13
CA GLY A 440 -21.97 -25.04 -0.32
C GLY A 440 -21.95 -25.68 1.08
N ASP A 441 -21.47 -26.92 1.20
CA ASP A 441 -21.33 -27.62 2.49
C ASP A 441 -20.29 -26.94 3.39
N LEU A 442 -19.18 -26.51 2.81
CA LEU A 442 -18.12 -25.79 3.53
C LEU A 442 -18.61 -24.43 4.04
N LEU A 443 -19.41 -23.72 3.24
CA LEU A 443 -19.99 -22.45 3.65
C LEU A 443 -21.00 -22.64 4.79
N ALA A 444 -21.88 -23.64 4.71
CA ALA A 444 -22.81 -23.95 5.79
C ALA A 444 -22.10 -24.35 7.09
N PHE A 445 -21.03 -25.14 7.00
CA PHE A 445 -20.19 -25.54 8.14
C PHE A 445 -19.54 -24.34 8.82
N THR A 446 -18.91 -23.43 8.06
CA THR A 446 -18.27 -22.23 8.65
C THR A 446 -19.28 -21.28 9.31
N LEU A 447 -20.50 -21.15 8.76
CA LEU A 447 -21.57 -20.33 9.34
C LEU A 447 -22.13 -20.92 10.66
N ASN A 448 -22.16 -22.25 10.79
CA ASN A 448 -22.61 -22.92 12.01
C ASN A 448 -21.56 -22.94 13.13
N GLN A 449 -20.26 -22.86 12.81
CA GLN A 449 -19.18 -22.79 13.81
C GLN A 449 -18.87 -21.36 14.30
N SER A 450 -19.37 -20.33 13.60
CA SER A 450 -19.16 -18.91 13.95
C SER A 450 -20.29 -18.31 14.80
N ARG A 451 -21.28 -19.12 15.17
CA ARG A 451 -22.28 -18.84 16.21
C ARG A 451 -21.93 -19.57 17.48
#